data_AF-A0A497J0L9-F1
#
_entry.id   AF-A0A497J0L9-F1
#
_cell.length_a   1.000
_cell.length_b   1.000
_cell.length_c   1.000
_cell.angle_alpha   90.00
_cell.angle_beta   90.00
_cell.angle_gamma   90.00
#
_symmetry.space_group_name_H-M   'P 1'
#
loop_
_entity.id
_entity.type
_entity.pdbx_description
1 polymer ?
#
loop_
_entity_poly.entity_id
_entity_poly.type
_entity_poly.pdbx_seq_one_letter_code
_entity_poly.pdbx_strand_id
1 'polypeptide(L)'
;SEPFVSDEPVFSWTEFGRPEVFPYRVRVEPVVLPDEPLEFRSIVPRLRFIRNKVRWSVYLRGAMRPIPKEDYDVIVSSLRRECLG
;
A
#
# COMPACT_ATOMS: atom_id res chain seq x y z
N SER A 1 -2.96 -15.14 -6.54
CA SER A 1 -4.08 -16.06 -6.88
C SER A 1 -5.22 -15.28 -7.48
N GLU A 2 -6.23 -15.94 -8.04
CA GLU A 2 -7.54 -15.31 -8.26
C GLU A 2 -8.14 -14.81 -6.92
N PRO A 3 -9.01 -13.78 -6.95
CA PRO A 3 -9.78 -13.35 -5.79
C PRO A 3 -10.63 -14.49 -5.21
N PHE A 4 -10.72 -14.55 -3.89
CA PHE A 4 -11.52 -15.55 -3.17
C PHE A 4 -12.19 -14.93 -1.93
N VAL A 5 -13.14 -15.67 -1.35
CA VAL A 5 -13.89 -15.26 -0.15
C VAL A 5 -13.48 -16.14 1.04
N SER A 6 -13.24 -15.53 2.20
CA SER A 6 -12.92 -16.24 3.45
C SER A 6 -13.28 -15.41 4.68
N ASP A 7 -14.03 -15.99 5.61
CA ASP A 7 -14.46 -15.31 6.85
C ASP A 7 -13.51 -15.53 8.04
N GLU A 8 -12.37 -16.21 7.85
CA GLU A 8 -11.37 -16.43 8.89
C GLU A 8 -10.84 -15.09 9.47
N PRO A 9 -10.94 -14.84 10.79
CA PRO A 9 -10.66 -13.51 11.38
C PRO A 9 -9.16 -13.25 11.57
N VAL A 10 -8.46 -12.91 10.48
CA VAL A 10 -6.99 -12.68 10.48
C VAL A 10 -6.59 -11.20 10.56
N PHE A 11 -7.56 -10.28 10.48
CA PHE A 11 -7.34 -8.82 10.58
C PHE A 11 -8.10 -8.22 11.75
N SER A 12 -7.52 -7.19 12.38
CA SER A 12 -8.21 -6.42 13.42
C SER A 12 -9.24 -5.47 12.82
N TRP A 13 -10.44 -5.44 13.41
CA TRP A 13 -11.51 -4.50 13.06
C TRP A 13 -11.68 -3.36 14.08
N THR A 14 -10.84 -3.31 15.13
CA THR A 14 -11.01 -2.38 16.27
C THR A 14 -11.17 -0.92 15.84
N GLU A 15 -10.37 -0.47 14.87
CA GLU A 15 -10.41 0.91 14.35
C GLU A 15 -11.69 1.25 13.57
N PHE A 16 -12.48 0.25 13.18
CA PHE A 16 -13.74 0.43 12.43
C PHE A 16 -14.98 0.47 13.33
N GLY A 17 -14.86 0.15 14.62
CA GLY A 17 -15.94 0.22 15.60
C GLY A 17 -17.11 -0.74 15.36
N ARG A 18 -16.97 -1.67 14.41
CA ARG A 18 -17.95 -2.71 14.10
C ARG A 18 -17.25 -4.01 13.70
N PRO A 19 -17.83 -5.19 14.02
CA PRO A 19 -17.29 -6.46 13.56
C PRO A 19 -17.10 -6.48 12.04
N GLU A 20 -15.90 -6.85 11.60
CA GLU A 20 -15.51 -6.95 10.20
C GLU A 20 -14.42 -8.02 10.06
N VAL A 21 -14.48 -8.81 8.97
CA VAL A 21 -13.55 -9.92 8.70
C VAL A 21 -12.78 -9.73 7.39
N PHE A 22 -13.13 -8.72 6.59
CA PHE A 22 -12.51 -8.41 5.29
C PHE A 22 -12.47 -9.66 4.38
N PRO A 23 -13.64 -10.13 3.91
CA PRO A 23 -13.76 -11.48 3.38
C PRO A 23 -13.20 -11.64 1.95
N TYR A 24 -13.15 -10.56 1.17
CA TYR A 24 -12.62 -10.57 -0.19
C TYR A 24 -11.10 -10.45 -0.20
N ARG A 25 -10.41 -11.51 -0.62
CA ARG A 25 -8.96 -11.68 -0.46
C ARG A 25 -8.28 -12.13 -1.74
N VAL A 26 -6.98 -11.89 -1.81
CA VAL A 26 -6.06 -12.45 -2.81
C VAL A 26 -4.84 -13.00 -2.09
N ARG A 27 -4.27 -14.12 -2.55
CA ARG A 27 -2.98 -14.62 -2.05
C ARG A 27 -1.86 -13.79 -2.68
N VAL A 28 -0.97 -13.28 -1.84
CA VAL A 28 0.20 -12.48 -2.22
C VAL A 28 1.47 -13.15 -1.73
N GLU A 29 2.60 -12.80 -2.35
CA GLU A 29 3.93 -13.17 -1.91
C GLU A 29 4.80 -11.92 -1.74
N PRO A 30 5.78 -11.92 -0.82
CA PRO A 30 6.68 -10.78 -0.67
C PRO A 30 7.55 -10.58 -1.91
N VAL A 31 7.60 -9.35 -2.42
CA VAL A 31 8.49 -8.95 -3.53
C VAL A 31 9.68 -8.13 -3.04
N VAL A 32 9.47 -7.27 -2.03
CA VAL A 32 10.49 -6.51 -1.31
C VAL A 32 10.08 -6.46 0.15
N LEU A 33 11.00 -6.77 1.05
CA LEU A 33 10.86 -6.61 2.50
C LEU A 33 12.01 -5.71 2.95
N PRO A 34 11.78 -4.39 3.12
CA PRO A 34 12.84 -3.49 3.54
C PRO A 34 13.13 -3.67 5.04
N ASP A 35 14.39 -3.45 5.44
CA ASP A 35 14.78 -3.51 6.85
C ASP A 35 14.17 -2.35 7.66
N GLU A 36 14.03 -1.19 7.01
CA GLU A 36 13.41 0.02 7.56
C GLU A 36 12.22 0.47 6.70
N PRO A 37 11.20 1.13 7.28
CA PRO A 37 10.08 1.64 6.53
C PRO A 37 10.46 2.88 5.71
N LEU A 38 10.03 2.89 4.44
CA LEU A 38 10.15 4.08 3.60
C LEU A 38 9.18 5.18 4.06
N GLU A 39 9.72 6.35 4.40
CA GLU A 39 8.93 7.55 4.67
C GLU A 39 8.15 8.00 3.43
N PHE A 40 6.86 7.68 3.35
CA PHE A 40 6.04 7.89 2.15
C PHE A 40 6.03 9.36 1.67
N ARG A 41 6.06 10.31 2.60
CA ARG A 41 6.10 11.75 2.29
C ARG A 41 7.32 12.13 1.44
N SER A 42 8.44 11.44 1.59
CA SER A 42 9.68 11.69 0.82
C SER A 42 9.50 11.43 -0.68
N ILE A 43 8.61 10.50 -1.05
CA ILE A 43 8.40 10.08 -2.44
C ILE A 43 7.20 10.75 -3.10
N VAL A 44 6.29 11.36 -2.33
CA VAL A 44 5.09 12.09 -2.83
C VAL A 44 5.37 13.03 -4.02
N PRO A 45 6.46 13.83 -4.05
CA PRO A 45 6.75 14.71 -5.19
C PRO A 45 6.91 13.95 -6.51
N ARG A 46 7.38 12.69 -6.47
CA ARG A 46 7.67 11.85 -7.63
C ARG A 46 6.48 11.01 -8.12
N LEU A 47 5.43 10.84 -7.30
CA LEU A 47 4.29 9.97 -7.62
C LEU A 47 3.24 10.66 -8.49
N ARG A 48 3.03 10.20 -9.72
CA ARG A 48 2.12 10.77 -10.71
C ARG A 48 0.64 10.66 -10.32
N PHE A 49 0.23 9.60 -9.62
CA PHE A 49 -1.16 9.44 -9.18
C PHE A 49 -1.58 10.51 -8.16
N ILE A 50 -0.60 11.11 -7.46
CA ILE A 50 -0.81 12.24 -6.55
C ILE A 50 -0.69 13.54 -7.34
N ARG A 51 -1.82 14.07 -7.81
CA ARG A 51 -1.84 15.29 -8.63
C ARG A 51 -1.64 16.56 -7.81
N ASN A 52 -2.19 16.62 -6.60
CA ASN A 52 -1.98 17.74 -5.67
C ASN A 52 -1.01 17.32 -4.54
N LYS A 53 0.21 17.85 -4.58
CA LYS A 53 1.29 17.51 -3.63
C LYS A 53 1.09 18.11 -2.25
N VAL A 54 0.35 19.21 -2.14
CA VAL A 54 0.03 19.85 -0.85
C VAL A 54 -1.04 19.03 -0.11
N ARG A 55 -2.07 18.57 -0.83
CA ARG A 55 -3.18 17.76 -0.29
C ARG A 55 -3.08 16.29 -0.70
N TRP A 56 -1.88 15.73 -0.57
CA TRP A 56 -1.57 14.38 -1.08
C TRP A 56 -2.32 13.25 -0.36
N SER A 57 -2.62 13.40 0.93
CA SER A 57 -3.28 12.37 1.74
C SER A 57 -4.68 12.00 1.25
N VAL A 58 -5.38 12.91 0.55
CA VAL A 58 -6.69 12.64 -0.06
C VAL A 58 -6.61 11.53 -1.11
N TYR A 59 -5.47 11.40 -1.80
CA TYR A 59 -5.28 10.39 -2.84
C TYR A 59 -5.10 8.96 -2.28
N LEU A 60 -4.83 8.85 -0.97
CA LEU A 60 -4.67 7.58 -0.26
C LEU A 60 -5.95 7.08 0.42
N ARG A 61 -7.04 7.85 0.37
CA ARG A 61 -8.32 7.41 0.95
C ARG A 61 -8.89 6.24 0.15
N GLY A 62 -9.37 5.21 0.86
CA GLY A 62 -9.88 3.97 0.29
C GLY A 62 -8.95 2.79 0.58
N ALA A 63 -9.42 1.56 0.33
CA ALA A 63 -8.64 0.36 0.61
C ALA A 63 -7.55 0.09 -0.44
N MET A 64 -7.84 0.32 -1.73
CA MET A 64 -6.94 0.05 -2.85
C MET A 64 -7.15 1.06 -3.97
N ARG A 65 -6.12 1.28 -4.79
CA ARG A 65 -6.18 2.14 -5.98
C ARG A 65 -5.20 1.65 -7.05
N PRO A 66 -5.58 1.69 -8.35
CA PRO A 66 -4.62 1.49 -9.42
C PRO A 66 -3.62 2.65 -9.46
N ILE A 67 -2.34 2.30 -9.60
CA ILE A 67 -1.25 3.25 -9.83
C ILE A 67 -0.61 2.96 -11.19
N PRO A 68 -0.06 3.98 -11.88
CA PRO A 68 0.67 3.76 -13.11
C PRO A 68 1.99 3.01 -12.83
N LYS A 69 2.50 2.28 -13.83
CA LYS A 69 3.71 1.45 -13.70
C LYS A 69 4.93 2.25 -13.22
N GLU A 70 5.05 3.50 -13.65
CA GLU A 70 6.16 4.37 -13.28
C GLU A 70 6.13 4.70 -11.78
N ASP A 71 4.95 4.83 -11.18
CA ASP A 71 4.83 5.08 -9.73
C ASP A 71 5.21 3.84 -8.92
N TYR A 72 4.84 2.65 -9.40
CA TYR A 72 5.33 1.39 -8.83
C TYR A 72 6.86 1.32 -8.84
N ASP A 73 7.49 1.68 -9.97
CA ASP A 73 8.96 1.67 -10.08
C ASP A 73 9.63 2.67 -9.14
N VAL A 74 9.05 3.85 -8.95
CA VAL A 74 9.52 4.83 -7.95
C VAL A 74 9.44 4.25 -6.53
N ILE A 75 8.36 3.58 -6.17
CA ILE A 75 8.18 2.98 -4.84
C ILE A 75 9.20 1.86 -4.63
N VAL A 76 9.26 0.89 -5.54
CA VAL A 76 10.16 -0.28 -5.42
C VAL A 76 11.63 0.14 -5.43
N SER A 77 12.03 1.08 -6.29
CA SER A 77 13.41 1.59 -6.32
C SER A 77 13.78 2.38 -5.06
N SER A 78 12.81 2.96 -4.35
CA SER A 78 13.06 3.67 -3.09
C SER A 78 13.22 2.68 -1.93
N LEU A 79 12.36 1.66 -1.85
CA LEU A 79 12.46 0.58 -0.85
C LEU A 79 13.80 -0.18 -0.97
N ARG A 80 14.23 -0.51 -2.20
CA ARG A 80 15.49 -1.26 -2.42
C ARG A 80 16.76 -0.47 -2.12
N ARG A 81 16.72 0.87 -2.20
CA ARG A 81 17.89 1.71 -1.90
C ARG A 81 18.18 1.77 -0.41
N GLU A 82 17.17 1.63 0.43
CA GLU A 82 17.34 1.59 1.89
C GLU A 82 17.96 0.26 2.36
N CYS A 83 17.85 -0.82 1.58
CA CYS A 83 18.54 -2.10 1.85
C CYS A 83 20.06 -2.10 1.53
N LEU A 84 20.62 -1.02 0.98
CA LEU A 84 22.05 -0.89 0.67
C LEU A 84 22.83 -0.06 1.71
N GLY A 85 22.20 0.22 2.85
CA GLY A 85 22.79 0.96 3.98
C GLY A 85 23.40 0.06 5.03
#